data_AF-A0A2D4G9U7-F1
#
_entry.id   AF-A0A2D4G9U7-F1
#
_cell.length_a   1.000
_cell.length_b   1.000
_cell.length_c   1.000
_cell.angle_alpha   90.00
_cell.angle_beta   90.00
_cell.angle_gamma   90.00
#
_symmetry.space_group_name_H-M   'P 1'
#
loop_
_entity.id
_entity.type
_entity.pdbx_description
1 polymer ?
#
loop_
_entity_poly.entity_id
_entity_poly.type
_entity_poly.pdbx_seq_one_letter_code
_entity_poly.pdbx_strand_id
1 'polypeptide(L)'
;AAFSDDEEDVNSKGKKREFRFHPIKESVVDITPFLEQLDESLKDKILLLQKGSDTEAHCEAMQEIVDQVLEEDFDQEQLSVLASCLQELFKAHFRGEVLPEEITEESLEESVGKPLYLIFRNLCQMQEDNSGFSVLLDLLSELYQKQPKIGYHLLYYLKASKAAAGKMNLYESFAQATQLGDLHTCLMMDMKACQEDDIRLLCYLTPSIYTEFPDETLRSGELLNMIVAVIDSAQLQEL
;
A
#
# COMPACT_ATOMS: atom_id res chain seq x y z
N ALA A 1 -27.60 75.06 23.05
CA ALA A 1 -27.30 74.74 21.64
C ALA A 1 -25.82 75.01 21.38
N ALA A 2 -25.22 74.19 20.49
CA ALA A 2 -23.96 74.34 19.74
C ALA A 2 -22.64 73.68 20.25
N PHE A 3 -22.25 72.61 19.53
CA PHE A 3 -20.97 72.16 18.93
C PHE A 3 -19.57 72.51 19.51
N SER A 4 -18.69 71.49 19.60
CA SER A 4 -17.26 71.40 19.14
C SER A 4 -16.69 70.04 19.58
N ASP A 5 -16.42 69.06 18.71
CA ASP A 5 -15.19 68.81 17.89
C ASP A 5 -13.97 68.37 18.72
N ASP A 6 -13.58 67.10 18.61
CA ASP A 6 -12.17 66.66 18.69
C ASP A 6 -12.02 65.25 18.10
N GLU A 7 -11.12 65.16 17.12
CA GLU A 7 -10.80 63.95 16.36
C GLU A 7 -9.98 62.95 17.18
N GLU A 8 -10.25 61.66 17.04
CA GLU A 8 -9.27 60.62 17.36
C GLU A 8 -9.03 59.69 16.18
N ASP A 9 -7.77 59.72 15.75
CA ASP A 9 -7.11 59.04 14.65
C ASP A 9 -7.45 57.55 14.49
N VAL A 10 -7.84 57.22 13.25
CA VAL A 10 -7.92 55.86 12.71
C VAL A 10 -6.51 55.30 12.49
N ASN A 11 -5.89 54.73 13.52
CA ASN A 11 -4.63 54.00 13.37
C ASN A 11 -4.87 52.49 13.14
N SER A 12 -5.21 52.15 11.91
CA SER A 12 -5.31 50.79 11.37
C SER A 12 -3.92 50.12 11.31
N LYS A 13 -3.35 49.72 12.45
CA LYS A 13 -2.20 48.80 12.47
C LYS A 13 -2.69 47.36 12.47
N GLY A 14 -2.92 46.84 11.27
CA GLY A 14 -3.07 45.40 11.02
C GLY A 14 -1.86 44.65 11.57
N LYS A 15 -2.04 43.97 12.70
CA LYS A 15 -1.10 42.95 13.17
C LYS A 15 -1.13 41.82 12.14
N LYS A 16 -0.16 41.81 11.21
CA LYS A 16 0.17 40.63 10.41
C LYS A 16 0.48 39.51 11.40
N ARG A 17 -0.45 38.58 11.58
CA ARG A 17 -0.19 37.31 12.25
C ARG A 17 0.84 36.61 11.38
N GLU A 18 2.09 36.59 11.83
CA GLU A 18 3.08 35.66 11.29
C GLU A 18 2.56 34.26 11.56
N PHE A 19 1.99 33.62 10.54
CA PHE A 19 1.79 32.18 10.53
C PHE A 19 3.17 31.56 10.43
N ARG A 20 3.84 31.37 11.57
CA ARG A 20 4.98 30.47 11.64
C ARG A 20 4.44 29.08 11.36
N PHE A 21 4.73 28.58 10.16
CA PHE A 21 4.66 27.16 9.85
C PHE A 21 5.49 26.44 10.90
N HIS A 22 4.81 25.78 11.83
CA HIS A 22 5.44 24.72 12.60
C HIS A 22 5.31 23.50 11.70
N PRO A 23 6.41 22.84 11.31
CA PRO A 23 6.33 21.53 10.70
C PRO A 23 5.42 20.68 11.59
N ILE A 24 4.42 20.03 11.00
CA ILE A 24 3.69 18.99 11.70
C ILE A 24 4.76 17.98 12.06
N LYS A 25 5.10 17.87 13.35
CA LYS A 25 5.95 16.76 13.81
C LYS A 25 5.17 15.51 13.44
N GLU A 26 5.65 14.77 12.44
CA GLU A 26 5.18 13.42 12.20
C GLU A 26 5.27 12.70 13.54
N SER A 27 4.12 12.24 14.03
CA SER A 27 4.08 11.43 15.23
C SER A 27 4.86 10.17 14.92
N VAL A 28 6.01 10.01 15.58
CA VAL A 28 6.81 8.79 15.49
C VAL A 28 5.89 7.61 15.76
N VAL A 29 5.74 6.72 14.78
CA VAL A 29 4.89 5.53 14.90
C VAL A 29 5.49 4.66 15.99
N ASP A 30 4.72 4.37 17.04
CA ASP A 30 5.20 3.54 18.14
C ASP A 30 5.12 2.06 17.77
N ILE A 31 6.27 1.49 17.41
CA ILE A 31 6.46 0.06 17.09
C ILE A 31 7.22 -0.68 18.19
N THR A 32 7.53 -0.02 19.32
CA THR A 32 8.26 -0.62 20.44
C THR A 32 7.73 -1.98 20.89
N PRO A 33 6.40 -2.23 21.02
CA PRO A 33 5.91 -3.54 21.46
C PRO A 33 6.28 -4.68 20.50
N PHE A 34 6.42 -4.41 19.21
CA PHE A 34 6.79 -5.41 18.20
C PHE A 34 8.31 -5.53 18.07
N LEU A 35 9.02 -4.40 18.14
CA LEU A 35 10.48 -4.37 18.10
C LEU A 35 11.12 -5.23 19.19
N GLU A 36 10.55 -5.26 20.40
CA GLU A 36 11.12 -6.06 21.50
C GLU A 36 11.09 -7.58 21.24
N GLN A 37 10.18 -8.04 20.38
CA GLN A 37 9.95 -9.45 20.04
C GLN A 37 10.75 -9.92 18.81
N LEU A 38 11.27 -8.98 18.01
CA LEU A 38 12.13 -9.32 16.86
C LEU A 38 13.51 -9.78 17.31
N ASP A 39 14.21 -10.47 16.43
CA ASP A 39 15.64 -10.70 16.59
C ASP A 39 16.45 -9.40 16.41
N GLU A 40 17.56 -9.27 17.14
CA GLU A 40 18.37 -8.05 17.14
C GLU A 40 18.84 -7.63 15.73
N SER A 41 19.13 -8.59 14.85
CA SER A 41 19.51 -8.33 13.45
C SER A 41 18.42 -7.60 12.65
N LEU A 42 17.15 -7.93 12.88
CA LEU A 42 16.01 -7.24 12.25
C LEU A 42 15.67 -5.93 12.94
N LYS A 43 15.84 -5.83 14.27
CA LYS A 43 15.54 -4.59 15.02
C LYS A 43 16.27 -3.40 14.46
N ASP A 44 17.58 -3.54 14.22
CA ASP A 44 18.39 -2.45 13.69
C ASP A 44 17.89 -1.99 12.30
N LYS A 45 17.56 -2.94 11.43
CA LYS A 45 17.03 -2.65 10.09
C LYS A 45 15.64 -2.00 10.12
N ILE A 46 14.76 -2.44 11.00
CA ILE A 46 13.44 -1.82 11.20
C ILE A 46 13.58 -0.40 11.78
N LEU A 47 14.54 -0.18 12.69
CA LEU A 47 14.83 1.15 13.22
C LEU A 47 15.43 2.07 12.15
N LEU A 48 16.23 1.54 11.21
CA LEU A 48 16.69 2.30 10.05
C LEU A 48 15.51 2.68 9.15
N LEU A 49 14.62 1.72 8.86
CA LEU A 49 13.40 1.97 8.10
C LEU A 49 12.51 3.04 8.77
N GLN A 50 12.37 3.03 10.10
CA GLN A 50 11.59 4.04 10.83
C GLN A 50 12.23 5.45 10.79
N LYS A 51 13.56 5.52 10.70
CA LYS A 51 14.33 6.78 10.74
C LYS A 51 14.62 7.38 9.37
N GLY A 52 14.26 6.69 8.29
CA GLY A 52 14.52 7.15 6.92
C GLY A 52 13.96 8.55 6.69
N SER A 53 14.72 9.37 5.96
CA SER A 53 14.33 10.75 5.67
C SER A 53 13.45 10.89 4.43
N ASP A 54 13.52 9.91 3.54
CA ASP A 54 12.93 9.94 2.21
C ASP A 54 12.65 8.52 1.70
N THR A 55 12.01 8.44 0.54
CA THR A 55 11.61 7.17 -0.07
C THR A 55 12.80 6.29 -0.45
N GLU A 56 13.92 6.86 -0.86
CA GLU A 56 15.11 6.10 -1.25
C GLU A 56 15.72 5.39 -0.04
N ALA A 57 15.93 6.13 1.06
CA ALA A 57 16.40 5.56 2.32
C ALA A 57 15.44 4.49 2.87
N HIS A 58 14.13 4.69 2.75
CA HIS A 58 13.15 3.67 3.12
C HIS A 58 13.22 2.42 2.23
N CYS A 59 13.44 2.60 0.93
CA CYS A 59 13.59 1.48 0.00
C CYS A 59 14.88 0.69 0.26
N GLU A 60 16.00 1.36 0.54
CA GLU A 60 17.25 0.69 0.91
C GLU A 60 17.08 -0.14 2.18
N ALA A 61 16.56 0.46 3.26
CA ALA A 61 16.33 -0.26 4.51
C ALA A 61 15.33 -1.42 4.36
N MET A 62 14.28 -1.23 3.54
CA MET A 62 13.31 -2.28 3.27
C MET A 62 13.89 -3.41 2.42
N GLN A 63 14.80 -3.11 1.48
CA GLN A 63 15.51 -4.15 0.73
C GLN A 63 16.42 -4.96 1.67
N GLU A 64 17.14 -4.30 2.59
CA GLU A 64 17.95 -5.03 3.58
C GLU A 64 17.12 -5.96 4.49
N ILE A 65 15.88 -5.58 4.80
CA ILE A 65 14.94 -6.44 5.54
C ILE A 65 14.54 -7.65 4.69
N VAL A 66 14.19 -7.44 3.42
CA VAL A 66 13.86 -8.52 2.49
C VAL A 66 15.04 -9.49 2.32
N ASP A 67 16.24 -8.97 2.14
CA ASP A 67 17.46 -9.77 2.01
C ASP A 67 17.71 -10.60 3.29
N GLN A 68 17.48 -10.01 4.47
CA GLN A 68 17.58 -10.75 5.74
C GLN A 68 16.59 -11.92 5.78
N VAL A 69 15.33 -11.67 5.44
CA VAL A 69 14.26 -12.67 5.42
C VAL A 69 14.58 -13.83 4.47
N LEU A 70 15.30 -13.54 3.39
CA LEU A 70 15.73 -14.55 2.42
C LEU A 70 16.97 -15.33 2.84
N GLU A 71 17.85 -14.75 3.67
CA GLU A 71 19.12 -15.35 4.09
C GLU A 71 19.00 -16.15 5.40
N GLU A 72 18.09 -15.78 6.30
CA GLU A 72 17.93 -16.42 7.61
C GLU A 72 16.67 -17.30 7.69
N ASP A 73 16.74 -18.34 8.53
CA ASP A 73 15.62 -19.25 8.79
C ASP A 73 14.63 -18.60 9.77
N PHE A 74 13.68 -17.84 9.25
CA PHE A 74 12.60 -17.26 10.04
C PHE A 74 11.49 -18.27 10.36
N ASP A 75 11.10 -18.34 11.62
CA ASP A 75 9.87 -19.03 12.00
C ASP A 75 8.64 -18.14 11.79
N GLN A 76 7.45 -18.75 11.87
CA GLN A 76 6.20 -18.05 11.65
C GLN A 76 5.94 -16.94 12.69
N GLU A 77 6.47 -17.09 13.91
CA GLU A 77 6.31 -16.07 14.96
C GLU A 77 7.08 -14.80 14.60
N GLN A 78 8.35 -14.94 14.21
CA GLN A 78 9.17 -13.82 13.75
C GLN A 78 8.57 -13.13 12.51
N LEU A 79 8.06 -13.90 11.54
CA LEU A 79 7.38 -13.33 10.36
C LEU A 79 6.14 -12.53 10.75
N SER A 80 5.33 -13.02 11.70
CA SER A 80 4.12 -12.31 12.16
C SER A 80 4.45 -11.01 12.91
N VAL A 81 5.52 -11.02 13.71
CA VAL A 81 6.01 -9.81 14.41
C VAL A 81 6.56 -8.80 13.39
N LEU A 82 7.35 -9.27 12.41
CA LEU A 82 7.87 -8.42 11.34
C LEU A 82 6.74 -7.79 10.51
N ALA A 83 5.73 -8.59 10.15
CA ALA A 83 4.53 -8.10 9.47
C ALA A 83 3.81 -7.02 10.29
N SER A 84 3.76 -7.17 11.62
CA SER A 84 3.16 -6.16 12.51
C SER A 84 3.97 -4.85 12.52
N CYS A 85 5.30 -4.92 12.57
CA CYS A 85 6.17 -3.75 12.43
C CYS A 85 5.95 -3.03 11.09
N LEU A 86 5.98 -3.77 9.98
CA LEU A 86 5.85 -3.22 8.64
C LEU A 86 4.45 -2.63 8.39
N GLN A 87 3.41 -3.30 8.88
CA GLN A 87 2.03 -2.79 8.80
C GLN A 87 1.89 -1.45 9.50
N GLU A 88 2.47 -1.29 10.69
CA GLU A 88 2.48 -0.03 11.43
C GLU A 88 3.25 1.07 10.69
N LEU A 89 4.48 0.77 10.24
CA LEU A 89 5.33 1.73 9.53
C LEU A 89 4.71 2.20 8.21
N PHE A 90 4.05 1.31 7.47
CA PHE A 90 3.44 1.62 6.18
C PHE A 90 1.97 2.03 6.29
N LYS A 91 1.42 2.30 7.49
CA LYS A 91 0.02 2.75 7.65
C LYS A 91 -0.38 3.88 6.73
N ALA A 92 0.52 4.83 6.47
CA ALA A 92 0.28 5.96 5.58
C ALA A 92 0.16 5.54 4.10
N HIS A 93 0.84 4.46 3.69
CA HIS A 93 0.81 3.98 2.30
C HIS A 93 -0.54 3.36 1.90
N PHE A 94 -1.34 2.95 2.89
CA PHE A 94 -2.67 2.37 2.70
C PHE A 94 -3.80 3.41 2.81
N ARG A 95 -3.46 4.70 2.93
CA ARG A 95 -4.40 5.81 3.05
C ARG A 95 -4.40 6.63 1.77
N GLY A 96 -5.60 6.95 1.29
CA GLY A 96 -5.78 7.78 0.10
C GLY A 96 -5.73 6.98 -1.20
N GLU A 97 -5.76 7.72 -2.31
CA GLU A 97 -5.77 7.16 -3.66
C GLU A 97 -4.39 6.58 -4.01
N VAL A 98 -4.39 5.35 -4.53
CA VAL A 98 -3.15 4.65 -4.91
C VAL A 98 -2.79 4.97 -6.36
N LEU A 99 -3.81 5.12 -7.20
CA LEU A 99 -3.66 5.40 -8.63
C LEU A 99 -3.30 6.88 -8.84
N PRO A 100 -2.18 7.20 -9.53
CA PRO A 100 -1.81 8.59 -9.84
C PRO A 100 -2.90 9.32 -10.61
N GLU A 101 -3.10 10.63 -10.38
CA GLU A 101 -4.11 11.44 -11.10
C GLU A 101 -3.97 11.34 -12.62
N GLU A 102 -2.74 11.45 -13.13
CA GLU A 102 -2.42 11.21 -14.53
C GLU A 102 -1.85 9.80 -14.69
N ILE A 103 -2.53 8.96 -15.48
CA ILE A 103 -2.09 7.57 -15.73
C ILE A 103 -1.10 7.59 -16.89
N THR A 104 0.18 7.59 -16.57
CA THR A 104 1.29 7.48 -17.52
C THR A 104 2.21 6.35 -17.08
N GLU A 105 3.03 5.85 -17.99
CA GLU A 105 4.01 4.82 -17.65
C GLU A 105 5.00 5.28 -16.57
N GLU A 106 5.37 6.57 -16.55
CA GLU A 106 6.28 7.14 -15.55
C GLU A 106 5.60 7.29 -14.18
N SER A 107 4.40 7.88 -14.14
CA SER A 107 3.66 8.08 -12.89
C SER A 107 3.23 6.76 -12.24
N LEU A 108 2.91 5.74 -13.05
CA LEU A 108 2.62 4.40 -12.54
C LEU A 108 3.87 3.79 -11.89
N GLU A 109 5.03 3.83 -12.55
CA GLU A 109 6.29 3.32 -11.99
C GLU A 109 6.70 4.05 -10.71
N GLU A 110 6.52 5.38 -10.66
CA GLU A 110 6.76 6.17 -9.45
C GLU A 110 5.86 5.70 -8.30
N SER A 111 4.57 5.46 -8.57
CA SER A 111 3.62 5.05 -7.54
C SER A 111 3.92 3.66 -6.94
N VAL A 112 4.48 2.75 -7.74
CA VAL A 112 4.90 1.41 -7.32
C VAL A 112 6.36 1.35 -6.85
N GLY A 113 7.09 2.47 -6.89
CA GLY A 113 8.47 2.60 -6.39
C GLY A 113 8.60 2.77 -4.87
N LYS A 114 7.50 2.62 -4.12
CA LYS A 114 7.46 2.76 -2.65
C LYS A 114 7.99 1.49 -1.95
N PRO A 115 8.56 1.58 -0.73
CA PRO A 115 9.21 0.46 -0.05
C PRO A 115 8.29 -0.75 0.17
N LEU A 116 6.99 -0.53 0.41
CA LEU A 116 5.99 -1.61 0.52
C LEU A 116 6.05 -2.60 -0.66
N TYR A 117 6.21 -2.09 -1.88
CA TYR A 117 6.17 -2.87 -3.10
C TYR A 117 7.46 -3.67 -3.35
N LEU A 118 8.52 -3.49 -2.54
CA LEU A 118 9.74 -4.26 -2.68
C LEU A 118 9.53 -5.75 -2.39
N ILE A 119 8.61 -6.12 -1.50
CA ILE A 119 8.25 -7.53 -1.29
C ILE A 119 7.71 -8.12 -2.60
N PHE A 120 6.80 -7.39 -3.27
CA PHE A 120 6.17 -7.86 -4.51
C PHE A 120 7.18 -7.89 -5.66
N ARG A 121 8.08 -6.91 -5.71
CA ARG A 121 9.17 -6.84 -6.68
C ARG A 121 10.09 -8.06 -6.57
N ASN A 122 10.52 -8.40 -5.36
CA ASN A 122 11.36 -9.56 -5.13
C ASN A 122 10.62 -10.85 -5.49
N LEU A 123 9.37 -11.04 -5.04
CA LEU A 123 8.54 -12.18 -5.44
C LEU A 123 8.42 -12.34 -6.97
N CYS A 124 8.18 -11.24 -7.68
CA CYS A 124 8.12 -11.25 -9.15
C CYS A 124 9.43 -11.68 -9.81
N GLN A 125 10.59 -11.44 -9.18
CA GLN A 125 11.90 -11.74 -9.76
C GLN A 125 12.40 -13.15 -9.42
N MET A 126 11.77 -13.81 -8.45
CA MET A 126 12.11 -15.16 -8.02
C MET A 126 11.43 -16.23 -8.87
N GLN A 127 11.99 -17.44 -8.84
CA GLN A 127 11.36 -18.63 -9.39
C GLN A 127 10.51 -19.28 -8.29
N GLU A 128 9.34 -19.84 -8.64
CA GLU A 128 8.38 -20.39 -7.67
C GLU A 128 8.92 -21.61 -6.89
N ASP A 129 9.93 -22.30 -7.42
CA ASP A 129 10.60 -23.44 -6.77
C ASP A 129 11.71 -23.04 -5.78
N ASN A 130 12.01 -21.74 -5.68
CA ASN A 130 12.97 -21.21 -4.72
C ASN A 130 12.38 -21.20 -3.31
N SER A 131 13.10 -21.71 -2.31
CA SER A 131 12.62 -21.70 -0.91
C SER A 131 12.31 -20.30 -0.39
N GLY A 132 13.08 -19.29 -0.82
CA GLY A 132 12.84 -17.89 -0.48
C GLY A 132 11.55 -17.31 -1.10
N PHE A 133 11.06 -17.89 -2.19
CA PHE A 133 9.74 -17.52 -2.73
C PHE A 133 8.64 -17.87 -1.74
N SER A 134 8.68 -19.07 -1.17
CA SER A 134 7.73 -19.51 -0.14
C SER A 134 7.83 -18.64 1.12
N VAL A 135 9.03 -18.34 1.60
CA VAL A 135 9.21 -17.49 2.80
C VAL A 135 8.67 -16.07 2.59
N LEU A 136 8.88 -15.46 1.41
CA LEU A 136 8.29 -14.14 1.13
C LEU A 136 6.77 -14.19 0.96
N LEU A 137 6.21 -15.30 0.44
CA LEU A 137 4.76 -15.50 0.44
C LEU A 137 4.21 -15.63 1.87
N ASP A 138 4.92 -16.33 2.76
CA ASP A 138 4.52 -16.44 4.16
C ASP A 138 4.54 -15.08 4.86
N LEU A 139 5.58 -14.27 4.65
CA LEU A 139 5.63 -12.88 5.13
C LEU A 139 4.45 -12.07 4.58
N LEU A 140 4.17 -12.20 3.28
CA LEU A 140 3.08 -11.47 2.63
C LEU A 140 1.70 -11.92 3.14
N SER A 141 1.54 -13.21 3.45
CA SER A 141 0.35 -13.78 4.07
C SER A 141 0.14 -13.23 5.49
N GLU A 142 1.20 -13.17 6.31
CA GLU A 142 1.15 -12.53 7.63
C GLU A 142 0.79 -11.03 7.54
N LEU A 143 1.37 -10.31 6.56
CA LEU A 143 1.01 -8.92 6.29
C LEU A 143 -0.46 -8.76 5.89
N TYR A 144 -0.98 -9.63 5.03
CA TYR A 144 -2.38 -9.60 4.60
C TYR A 144 -3.34 -9.82 5.78
N GLN A 145 -3.00 -10.72 6.72
CA GLN A 145 -3.80 -10.93 7.94
C GLN A 145 -3.87 -9.66 8.81
N LYS A 146 -2.82 -8.85 8.87
CA LYS A 146 -2.81 -7.58 9.63
C LYS A 146 -3.38 -6.40 8.83
N GLN A 147 -3.26 -6.44 7.50
CA GLN A 147 -3.65 -5.39 6.58
C GLN A 147 -4.25 -5.98 5.28
N PRO A 148 -5.57 -6.17 5.21
CA PRO A 148 -6.23 -6.75 4.03
C PRO A 148 -6.03 -5.95 2.74
N LYS A 149 -5.74 -4.64 2.85
CA LYS A 149 -5.47 -3.79 1.67
C LYS A 149 -4.28 -4.28 0.84
N ILE A 150 -3.38 -5.05 1.43
CA ILE A 150 -2.25 -5.68 0.71
C ILE A 150 -2.71 -6.44 -0.54
N GLY A 151 -3.85 -7.12 -0.49
CA GLY A 151 -4.33 -7.96 -1.58
C GLY A 151 -4.58 -7.16 -2.87
N TYR A 152 -5.36 -6.09 -2.81
CA TYR A 152 -5.58 -5.24 -3.99
C TYR A 152 -4.38 -4.35 -4.34
N HIS A 153 -3.49 -4.06 -3.38
CA HIS A 153 -2.20 -3.41 -3.68
C HIS A 153 -1.27 -4.33 -4.49
N LEU A 154 -1.29 -5.64 -4.24
CA LEU A 154 -0.56 -6.62 -5.05
C LEU A 154 -1.13 -6.67 -6.47
N LEU A 155 -2.46 -6.75 -6.62
CA LEU A 155 -3.11 -6.67 -7.94
C LEU A 155 -2.73 -5.38 -8.69
N TYR A 156 -2.71 -4.25 -7.98
CA TYR A 156 -2.26 -2.98 -8.55
C TYR A 156 -0.82 -3.06 -9.04
N TYR A 157 0.10 -3.55 -8.22
CA TYR A 157 1.51 -3.69 -8.57
C TYR A 157 1.71 -4.58 -9.79
N LEU A 158 1.04 -5.73 -9.83
CA LEU A 158 1.10 -6.70 -10.93
C LEU A 158 0.62 -6.11 -12.26
N LYS A 159 -0.31 -5.15 -12.21
CA LYS A 159 -0.79 -4.42 -13.37
C LYS A 159 0.10 -3.24 -13.76
N ALA A 160 0.54 -2.44 -12.78
CA ALA A 160 1.16 -1.14 -13.00
C ALA A 160 2.68 -1.22 -13.23
N SER A 161 3.37 -2.21 -12.65
CA SER A 161 4.82 -2.33 -12.75
C SER A 161 5.26 -3.08 -14.00
N LYS A 162 6.20 -2.52 -14.77
CA LYS A 162 6.88 -3.22 -15.86
C LYS A 162 7.63 -4.46 -15.39
N ALA A 163 8.17 -4.46 -14.17
CA ALA A 163 8.89 -5.61 -13.62
C ALA A 163 7.97 -6.82 -13.37
N ALA A 164 6.66 -6.57 -13.26
CA ALA A 164 5.62 -7.56 -13.05
C ALA A 164 4.82 -7.90 -14.31
N ALA A 165 5.15 -7.33 -15.46
CA ALA A 165 4.43 -7.57 -16.71
C ALA A 165 4.34 -9.08 -17.02
N GLY A 166 3.09 -9.57 -17.14
CA GLY A 166 2.80 -10.98 -17.40
C GLY A 166 2.94 -11.93 -16.21
N LYS A 167 3.04 -11.41 -14.98
CA LYS A 167 3.17 -12.21 -13.73
C LYS A 167 1.92 -12.18 -12.86
N MET A 168 0.75 -11.98 -13.46
CA MET A 168 -0.51 -11.90 -12.70
C MET A 168 -0.82 -13.22 -11.96
N ASN A 169 -0.31 -14.35 -12.45
CA ASN A 169 -0.38 -15.65 -11.79
C ASN A 169 0.25 -15.67 -10.38
N LEU A 170 1.16 -14.74 -10.05
CA LEU A 170 1.69 -14.60 -8.69
C LEU A 170 0.57 -14.36 -7.66
N TYR A 171 -0.51 -13.69 -8.06
CA TYR A 171 -1.64 -13.47 -7.18
C TYR A 171 -2.34 -14.78 -6.77
N GLU A 172 -2.33 -15.80 -7.64
CA GLU A 172 -2.85 -17.12 -7.30
C GLU A 172 -1.99 -17.80 -6.23
N SER A 173 -0.66 -17.79 -6.39
CA SER A 173 0.28 -18.30 -5.37
C SER A 173 0.09 -17.57 -4.03
N PHE A 174 -0.09 -16.26 -4.07
CA PHE A 174 -0.43 -15.46 -2.89
C PHE A 174 -1.75 -15.89 -2.25
N ALA A 175 -2.83 -15.98 -3.03
CA ALA A 175 -4.15 -16.37 -2.52
C ALA A 175 -4.13 -17.75 -1.86
N GLN A 176 -3.39 -18.70 -2.44
CA GLN A 176 -3.18 -20.03 -1.88
C GLN A 176 -2.37 -20.03 -0.57
N ALA A 177 -1.41 -19.10 -0.42
CA ALA A 177 -0.62 -18.93 0.81
C ALA A 177 -1.38 -18.21 1.93
N THR A 178 -2.46 -17.50 1.62
CA THR A 178 -3.34 -16.92 2.64
C THR A 178 -4.11 -17.99 3.42
N GLN A 179 -4.66 -17.62 4.58
CA GLN A 179 -5.56 -18.51 5.35
C GLN A 179 -6.85 -18.86 4.61
N LEU A 180 -7.21 -18.12 3.54
CA LEU A 180 -8.37 -18.44 2.71
C LEU A 180 -8.12 -19.67 1.86
N GLY A 181 -6.89 -19.82 1.34
CA GLY A 181 -6.48 -20.96 0.51
C GLY A 181 -7.24 -21.09 -0.81
N ASP A 182 -7.96 -20.05 -1.22
CA ASP A 182 -8.86 -20.05 -2.38
C ASP A 182 -8.75 -18.74 -3.16
N LEU A 183 -8.45 -18.85 -4.46
CA LEU A 183 -8.28 -17.72 -5.36
C LEU A 183 -9.56 -16.89 -5.47
N HIS A 184 -10.71 -17.54 -5.68
CA HIS A 184 -11.96 -16.84 -5.94
C HIS A 184 -12.37 -15.98 -4.73
N THR A 185 -12.36 -16.58 -3.54
CA THR A 185 -12.71 -15.88 -2.30
C THR A 185 -11.77 -14.72 -2.02
N CYS A 186 -10.45 -14.93 -2.16
CA CYS A 186 -9.46 -13.87 -1.95
C CYS A 186 -9.67 -12.70 -2.93
N LEU A 187 -9.86 -13.02 -4.22
CA LEU A 187 -10.07 -12.03 -5.27
C LEU A 187 -11.34 -11.21 -5.02
N MET A 188 -12.46 -11.85 -4.66
CA MET A 188 -13.70 -11.13 -4.39
C MET A 188 -13.57 -10.21 -3.16
N MET A 189 -12.92 -10.68 -2.09
CA MET A 189 -12.68 -9.86 -0.90
C MET A 189 -11.79 -8.65 -1.19
N ASP A 190 -10.71 -8.85 -1.96
CA ASP A 190 -9.77 -7.78 -2.28
C ASP A 190 -10.36 -6.76 -3.25
N MET A 191 -11.13 -7.20 -4.25
CA MET A 191 -11.86 -6.31 -5.15
C MET A 191 -12.95 -5.54 -4.42
N LYS A 192 -13.59 -6.16 -3.42
CA LYS A 192 -14.56 -5.47 -2.55
C LYS A 192 -13.90 -4.40 -1.70
N ALA A 193 -12.75 -4.69 -1.07
CA ALA A 193 -12.00 -3.71 -0.32
C ALA A 193 -11.53 -2.55 -1.21
N CYS A 194 -11.03 -2.85 -2.41
CA CYS A 194 -10.65 -1.86 -3.42
C CYS A 194 -11.83 -0.95 -3.80
N GLN A 195 -13.02 -1.53 -4.03
CA GLN A 195 -14.24 -0.78 -4.32
C GLN A 195 -14.62 0.21 -3.20
N GLU A 196 -14.46 -0.19 -1.95
CA GLU A 196 -14.79 0.64 -0.78
C GLU A 196 -13.78 1.77 -0.55
N ASP A 197 -12.52 1.56 -0.95
CA ASP A 197 -11.42 2.47 -0.70
C ASP A 197 -11.13 3.42 -1.89
N ASP A 198 -11.09 2.90 -3.12
CA ASP A 198 -10.66 3.60 -4.33
C ASP A 198 -11.37 3.05 -5.58
N ILE A 199 -12.52 3.64 -5.92
CA ILE A 199 -13.32 3.26 -7.09
C ILE A 199 -12.53 3.47 -8.40
N ARG A 200 -11.63 4.45 -8.45
CA ARG A 200 -10.85 4.75 -9.65
C ARG A 200 -9.83 3.65 -9.89
N LEU A 201 -9.18 3.16 -8.83
CA LEU A 201 -8.33 1.98 -8.89
C LEU A 201 -9.12 0.72 -9.27
N LEU A 202 -10.33 0.53 -8.75
CA LEU A 202 -11.19 -0.59 -9.12
C LEU A 202 -11.45 -0.60 -10.64
N CYS A 203 -11.89 0.53 -11.20
CA CYS A 203 -12.11 0.68 -12.65
C CYS A 203 -10.83 0.42 -13.44
N TYR A 204 -9.69 0.95 -12.97
CA TYR A 204 -8.40 0.69 -13.58
C TYR A 204 -8.05 -0.80 -13.58
N LEU A 205 -8.24 -1.53 -12.48
CA LEU A 205 -7.88 -2.95 -12.38
C LEU A 205 -8.81 -3.87 -13.16
N THR A 206 -10.10 -3.56 -13.19
CA THR A 206 -11.18 -4.42 -13.70
C THR A 206 -10.86 -5.14 -15.03
N PRO A 207 -10.40 -4.47 -16.11
CA PRO A 207 -10.12 -5.15 -17.38
C PRO A 207 -9.08 -6.26 -17.28
N SER A 208 -8.02 -6.03 -16.50
CA SER A 208 -6.96 -7.02 -16.29
C SER A 208 -7.46 -8.20 -15.46
N ILE A 209 -8.30 -7.95 -14.45
CA ILE A 209 -8.86 -9.00 -13.61
C ILE A 209 -9.78 -9.94 -14.42
N TYR A 210 -10.62 -9.39 -15.30
CA TYR A 210 -11.44 -10.22 -16.19
C TYR A 210 -10.62 -11.00 -17.23
N THR A 211 -9.48 -10.45 -17.66
CA THR A 211 -8.62 -11.10 -18.66
C THR A 211 -7.78 -12.22 -18.06
N GLU A 212 -7.20 -11.99 -16.88
CA GLU A 212 -6.27 -12.91 -16.23
C GLU A 212 -6.99 -13.98 -15.39
N PHE A 213 -8.18 -13.68 -14.86
CA PHE A 213 -8.98 -14.60 -14.04
C PHE A 213 -10.40 -14.82 -14.61
N PRO A 214 -10.55 -15.25 -15.88
CA PRO A 214 -11.86 -15.36 -16.50
C PRO A 214 -12.74 -16.43 -15.83
N ASP A 215 -12.14 -17.52 -15.35
CA ASP A 215 -12.88 -18.57 -14.66
C ASP A 215 -13.52 -18.07 -13.36
N GLU A 216 -12.84 -17.17 -12.63
CA GLU A 216 -13.34 -16.70 -11.34
C GLU A 216 -14.27 -15.49 -11.46
N THR A 217 -14.20 -14.77 -12.57
CA THR A 217 -14.95 -13.53 -12.81
C THR A 217 -16.18 -13.72 -13.70
N LEU A 218 -16.17 -14.67 -14.63
CA LEU A 218 -17.30 -14.91 -15.55
C LEU A 218 -18.30 -15.93 -15.01
N ARG A 219 -17.91 -16.77 -14.05
CA ARG A 219 -18.79 -17.76 -13.42
C ARG A 219 -19.70 -17.17 -12.34
N SER A 220 -19.34 -15.99 -11.81
CA SER A 220 -20.10 -15.30 -10.77
C SER A 220 -20.39 -13.86 -11.20
N GLY A 221 -21.66 -13.44 -11.09
CA GLY A 221 -22.05 -12.04 -11.30
C GLY A 221 -21.62 -11.10 -10.16
N GLU A 222 -20.93 -11.60 -9.14
CA GLU A 222 -20.53 -10.85 -7.96
C GLU A 222 -19.62 -9.66 -8.28
N LEU A 223 -18.54 -9.89 -9.04
CA LEU A 223 -17.65 -8.81 -9.46
C LEU A 223 -18.37 -7.77 -10.33
N LEU A 224 -19.20 -8.22 -11.27
CA LEU A 224 -20.00 -7.32 -12.10
C LEU A 224 -20.92 -6.46 -11.23
N ASN A 225 -21.61 -7.07 -10.26
CA ASN A 225 -22.49 -6.37 -9.33
C ASN A 225 -21.71 -5.33 -8.50
N MET A 226 -20.51 -5.67 -8.03
CA MET A 226 -19.64 -4.71 -7.33
C MET A 226 -19.32 -3.51 -8.23
N ILE A 227 -18.92 -3.73 -9.48
CA ILE A 227 -18.56 -2.63 -10.39
C ILE A 227 -19.76 -1.72 -10.66
N VAL A 228 -20.90 -2.29 -11.09
CA VAL A 228 -22.08 -1.49 -11.48
C VAL A 228 -22.73 -0.76 -10.29
N ALA A 229 -22.46 -1.19 -9.05
CA ALA A 229 -23.01 -0.54 -7.86
C ALA A 229 -22.37 0.82 -7.55
N VAL A 230 -21.15 1.09 -8.06
CA VAL A 230 -20.39 2.30 -7.71
C VAL A 230 -19.93 3.12 -8.91
N ILE A 231 -20.03 2.57 -10.12
CA ILE A 231 -19.53 3.22 -11.33
C ILE A 231 -20.45 4.34 -11.82
N ASP A 232 -19.86 5.42 -12.31
CA ASP A 232 -20.60 6.49 -12.98
C ASP A 232 -20.75 6.27 -14.50
N SER A 233 -21.49 7.16 -15.16
CA SER A 233 -21.76 7.05 -16.59
C SER A 233 -20.53 7.24 -17.49
N ALA A 234 -19.52 8.00 -17.04
CA ALA A 234 -18.29 8.22 -17.81
C ALA A 234 -17.39 6.99 -17.72
N GLN A 235 -17.20 6.47 -16.51
CA GLN A 235 -16.45 5.24 -16.26
C GLN A 235 -17.11 4.02 -16.94
N LEU A 236 -18.44 3.93 -16.95
CA LEU A 236 -19.16 2.87 -17.67
C LEU A 236 -18.92 2.93 -19.18
N GLN A 237 -18.68 4.11 -19.74
CA GLN A 237 -18.39 4.30 -21.16
C GLN A 237 -16.96 3.89 -21.53
N GLU A 238 -16.04 3.88 -20.56
CA GLU A 238 -14.62 3.53 -20.71
C GLU A 238 -14.32 2.04 -20.48
N LEU A 239 -15.20 1.32 -19.77
CA LEU A 239 -15.08 -0.13 -19.50
C LEU A 239 -15.29 -1.02 -20.73
#